data_AF-A0A183BDU2-F1
#
_entry.id   AF-A0A183BDU2-F1
#
_cell.length_a   1.000
_cell.length_b   1.000
_cell.length_c   1.000
_cell.angle_alpha   90.00
_cell.angle_beta   90.00
_cell.angle_gamma   90.00
#
_symmetry.space_group_name_H-M   'P 1'
#
loop_
_entity.id
_entity.type
_entity.pdbx_description
1 polymer ?
#
loop_
_entity_poly.entity_id
_entity_poly.type
_entity_poly.pdbx_seq_one_letter_code
_entity_poly.pdbx_strand_id
1 'polypeptide(L)'
;MEYGKQFNARHQYDGEGGRSFVRELRRLASRAWENDMPAELEKLLEQLVEGSRSNNVRRHLLLHPLEDFEMAVKRVEDLEKLEAVTAAPQEYLAVGHYGAQEVGHQAWQRG
;
A
#
# COMPACT_ATOMS: atom_id res chain seq x y z
N MET A 1 16.50 18.16 21.33
CA MET A 1 15.42 17.50 20.54
C MET A 1 15.97 16.14 20.15
N GLU A 2 15.31 15.05 20.52
CA GLU A 2 15.86 13.70 20.33
C GLU A 2 15.24 13.07 19.08
N TYR A 3 15.88 13.28 17.92
CA TYR A 3 15.37 12.83 16.61
C TYR A 3 15.15 11.32 16.56
N GLY A 4 15.96 10.52 17.26
CA GLY A 4 15.76 9.08 17.40
C GLY A 4 14.43 8.71 18.07
N LYS A 5 13.97 9.47 19.08
CA LYS A 5 12.65 9.24 19.69
C LYS A 5 11.52 9.58 18.73
N GLN A 6 11.66 10.66 17.96
CA GLN A 6 10.67 11.03 16.95
C GLN A 6 10.62 9.99 15.83
N PHE A 7 11.77 9.46 15.41
CA PHE A 7 11.88 8.40 14.43
C PHE A 7 11.14 7.14 14.89
N ASN A 8 11.45 6.62 16.08
CA ASN A 8 10.82 5.40 16.61
C ASN A 8 9.29 5.56 16.81
N ALA A 9 8.83 6.76 17.14
CA ALA A 9 7.40 7.03 17.30
C ALA A 9 6.68 7.27 15.96
N ARG A 10 7.41 7.42 14.84
CA ARG A 10 6.82 7.87 13.58
C ARG A 10 6.07 6.74 12.89
N HIS A 11 4.76 6.89 12.85
CA HIS A 11 3.84 6.03 12.09
C HIS A 11 3.19 6.85 10.99
N GLN A 12 2.93 6.23 9.85
CA GLN A 12 2.21 6.83 8.73
C GLN A 12 0.84 7.35 9.18
N TYR A 13 0.54 8.60 8.88
CA TYR A 13 -0.72 9.24 9.28
C TYR A 13 -1.89 8.82 8.38
N ASP A 14 -3.11 9.10 8.82
CA ASP A 14 -4.29 8.90 7.97
C ASP A 14 -4.24 9.83 6.75
N GLY A 15 -4.50 9.28 5.56
CA GLY A 15 -4.39 9.99 4.28
C GLY A 15 -2.96 10.32 3.84
N GLU A 16 -1.94 10.02 4.65
CA GLU A 16 -0.54 10.21 4.25
C GLU A 16 -0.12 9.10 3.27
N GLY A 17 0.39 9.47 2.10
CA GLY A 17 1.00 8.51 1.18
C GLY A 17 2.40 8.08 1.63
N GLY A 18 2.78 6.85 1.29
CA GLY A 18 4.04 6.22 1.68
C GLY A 18 5.27 7.06 1.34
N ARG A 19 5.27 7.77 0.20
CA ARG A 19 6.36 8.67 -0.19
C ARG A 19 6.58 9.81 0.81
N SER A 20 5.49 10.39 1.32
CA SER A 20 5.55 11.48 2.30
C SER A 20 6.08 10.96 3.63
N PHE A 21 5.58 9.80 4.06
CA PHE A 21 6.02 9.10 5.26
C PHE A 21 7.53 8.79 5.21
N VAL A 22 8.00 8.16 4.14
CA VAL A 22 9.41 7.84 3.89
C VAL A 22 10.29 9.09 3.90
N ARG A 23 9.84 10.18 3.25
CA ARG A 23 10.61 11.42 3.21
C ARG A 23 10.86 11.97 4.62
N GLU A 24 9.85 11.87 5.49
CA GLU A 24 9.97 12.29 6.88
C GLU A 24 10.85 11.32 7.69
N LEU A 25 10.74 10.01 7.48
CA LEU A 25 11.63 9.01 8.09
C LEU A 25 13.11 9.29 7.76
N ARG A 26 13.45 9.53 6.49
CA ARG A 26 14.82 9.90 6.08
C ARG A 26 15.30 11.15 6.82
N ARG A 27 14.46 12.20 6.87
CA ARG A 27 14.81 13.45 7.55
C ARG A 27 15.13 13.23 9.03
N LEU A 28 14.36 12.38 9.71
CA LEU A 28 14.56 12.07 11.12
C LEU A 28 15.79 11.19 11.33
N ALA A 29 16.00 10.18 10.47
CA ALA A 29 17.12 9.26 10.52
C ALA A 29 18.46 9.98 10.30
N SER A 30 18.57 10.81 9.26
CA SER A 30 19.81 11.52 8.96
C SER A 30 20.20 12.53 10.05
N ARG A 31 19.22 13.05 10.81
CA ARG A 31 19.50 13.88 12.00
C ARG A 31 19.81 13.09 13.26
N ALA A 32 19.40 11.82 13.32
CA ALA A 32 19.63 10.95 14.47
C ALA A 32 20.96 10.17 14.36
N TRP A 33 21.40 9.87 13.13
CA TRP A 33 22.56 8.99 12.85
C TRP A 33 23.48 9.54 11.76
N GLU A 34 23.73 10.85 11.74
CA GLU A 34 24.52 11.59 10.73
C GLU A 34 25.86 10.95 10.31
N ASN A 35 26.46 10.06 11.14
CA ASN A 35 27.75 9.41 10.90
C ASN A 35 27.71 7.87 10.84
N ASP A 36 26.54 7.23 10.92
CA ASP A 36 26.42 5.76 11.04
C ASP A 36 25.45 5.17 10.00
N MET A 37 25.86 5.28 8.72
CA MET A 37 25.08 4.88 7.55
C MET A 37 24.53 3.43 7.56
N PRO A 38 25.31 2.38 7.92
CA PRO A 38 24.77 1.03 7.93
C PRO A 38 23.70 0.85 9.01
N ALA A 39 23.89 1.43 10.19
CA ALA A 39 22.89 1.40 11.25
C ALA A 39 21.66 2.27 10.92
N GLU A 40 21.83 3.36 10.15
CA GLU A 40 20.72 4.19 9.66
C GLU A 40 19.83 3.41 8.70
N LEU A 41 20.41 2.66 7.76
CA LEU A 41 19.67 1.88 6.77
C LEU A 41 18.82 0.78 7.41
N GLU A 42 19.39 0.00 8.34
CA GLU A 42 18.69 -1.06 9.04
C GLU A 42 17.47 -0.51 9.80
N LYS A 43 17.67 0.58 10.56
CA LYS A 43 16.58 1.26 11.29
C LYS A 43 15.52 1.85 10.37
N LEU A 44 15.93 2.40 9.22
CA LEU A 44 15.00 2.92 8.21
C LEU A 44 14.08 1.82 7.67
N LEU A 45 14.63 0.65 7.39
CA LEU A 45 13.85 -0.50 6.93
C LEU A 45 12.92 -1.02 8.03
N GLU A 46 13.41 -1.17 9.25
CA GLU A 46 12.60 -1.58 10.41
C GLU A 46 11.43 -0.62 10.64
N GLN A 47 11.70 0.69 10.70
CA GLN A 47 10.67 1.69 10.94
C GLN A 47 9.72 1.85 9.75
N LEU A 48 10.19 1.62 8.52
CA LEU A 48 9.32 1.58 7.35
C LEU A 48 8.30 0.44 7.49
N VAL A 49 8.70 -0.72 8.00
CA VAL A 49 7.78 -1.83 8.27
C VAL A 49 6.88 -1.51 9.45
N GLU A 50 7.42 -1.19 10.62
CA GLU A 50 6.62 -1.01 11.84
C GLU A 50 5.66 0.18 11.72
N GLY A 51 6.15 1.30 11.17
CA GLY A 51 5.41 2.54 11.02
C GLY A 51 4.45 2.58 9.82
N SER A 52 4.50 1.62 8.89
CA SER A 52 3.53 1.54 7.78
C SER A 52 2.13 1.24 8.31
N ARG A 53 1.14 1.99 7.84
CA ARG A 53 -0.25 1.82 8.31
C ARG A 53 -0.92 0.59 7.70
N SER A 54 -0.68 0.31 6.42
CA SER A 54 -1.32 -0.81 5.73
C SER A 54 -0.77 -2.16 6.22
N ASN A 55 -1.67 -3.03 6.71
CA ASN A 55 -1.32 -4.40 7.09
C ASN A 55 -0.75 -5.21 5.92
N ASN A 56 -1.26 -4.98 4.72
CA ASN A 56 -0.84 -5.68 3.51
C ASN A 56 0.57 -5.23 3.10
N VAL A 57 0.85 -3.92 3.15
CA VAL A 57 2.20 -3.38 2.96
C VAL A 57 3.18 -3.99 3.98
N ARG A 58 2.85 -3.94 5.28
CA ARG A 58 3.68 -4.52 6.34
C ARG A 58 3.99 -5.99 6.11
N ARG A 59 2.95 -6.79 5.84
CA ARG A 59 3.08 -8.22 5.57
C ARG A 59 3.96 -8.48 4.35
N HIS A 60 3.80 -7.70 3.29
CA HIS A 60 4.58 -7.87 2.08
C HIS A 60 6.07 -7.54 2.31
N LEU A 61 6.37 -6.46 3.03
CA LEU A 61 7.76 -6.10 3.34
C LEU A 61 8.45 -7.14 4.25
N LEU A 62 7.72 -7.75 5.19
CA LEU A 62 8.24 -8.82 6.03
C LEU A 62 8.52 -10.12 5.26
N LEU A 63 7.66 -10.47 4.28
CA LEU A 63 7.84 -11.68 3.47
C LEU A 63 8.91 -11.53 2.39
N HIS A 64 9.19 -10.29 1.99
CA HIS A 64 10.20 -9.96 0.99
C HIS A 64 11.13 -8.89 1.58
N PRO A 65 12.06 -9.29 2.47
CA PRO A 65 13.06 -8.37 3.01
C PRO A 65 13.86 -7.78 1.85
N LEU A 66 14.02 -6.47 1.86
CA LEU A 66 14.76 -5.74 0.83
C LEU A 66 16.06 -5.21 1.44
N GLU A 67 17.17 -5.46 0.76
CA GLU A 67 18.51 -4.98 1.17
C GLU A 67 18.72 -3.50 0.81
N ASP A 68 17.84 -2.94 -0.02
CA ASP A 68 17.93 -1.58 -0.55
C ASP A 68 16.70 -0.76 -0.16
N PHE A 69 16.95 0.41 0.42
CA PHE A 69 15.88 1.29 0.88
C PHE A 69 15.05 1.87 -0.26
N GLU A 70 15.65 2.23 -1.39
CA GLU A 70 14.91 2.80 -2.53
C GLU A 70 13.97 1.77 -3.16
N MET A 71 14.41 0.50 -3.22
CA MET A 71 13.55 -0.61 -3.63
C MET A 71 12.36 -0.79 -2.67
N ALA A 72 12.59 -0.68 -1.35
CA ALA A 72 11.53 -0.77 -0.35
C ALA A 72 10.51 0.36 -0.49
N VAL A 73 10.98 1.59 -0.70
CA VAL A 73 10.13 2.76 -0.91
C VAL A 73 9.27 2.59 -2.15
N LYS A 74 9.87 2.21 -3.28
CA LYS A 74 9.11 1.95 -4.52
C LYS A 74 8.06 0.86 -4.31
N ARG A 75 8.38 -0.19 -3.55
CA ARG A 75 7.44 -1.27 -3.26
C ARG A 75 6.25 -0.81 -2.43
N VAL A 76 6.48 0.03 -1.42
CA VAL A 76 5.40 0.64 -0.62
C VAL A 76 4.47 1.44 -1.53
N GLU A 77 5.02 2.32 -2.38
CA GLU A 77 4.21 3.12 -3.30
C GLU A 77 3.38 2.25 -4.27
N ASP A 78 3.98 1.20 -4.83
CA ASP A 78 3.31 0.30 -5.76
C ASP A 78 2.16 -0.47 -5.07
N LEU A 79 2.36 -0.89 -3.81
CA LEU A 79 1.35 -1.58 -3.03
C LEU A 79 0.20 -0.65 -2.60
N GLU A 80 0.50 0.57 -2.16
CA GLU A 80 -0.54 1.56 -1.82
C GLU A 80 -1.40 1.94 -3.03
N LYS A 81 -0.78 2.09 -4.21
CA LYS A 81 -1.51 2.32 -5.46
C LYS A 81 -2.40 1.13 -5.80
N LEU A 82 -1.89 -0.08 -5.67
CA LEU A 82 -2.68 -1.29 -5.90
C LEU A 82 -3.87 -1.36 -4.94
N GLU A 83 -3.65 -1.11 -3.65
CA GLU A 83 -4.71 -1.06 -2.63
C GLU A 83 -5.75 -0.02 -2.98
N ALA A 84 -5.35 1.20 -3.34
CA ALA A 84 -6.27 2.27 -3.74
C ALA A 84 -7.13 1.88 -4.95
N VAL A 85 -6.54 1.23 -5.97
CA VAL A 85 -7.28 0.73 -7.14
C VAL A 85 -8.27 -0.37 -6.76
N THR A 86 -7.89 -1.29 -5.86
CA THR A 86 -8.76 -2.39 -5.43
C THR A 86 -9.83 -1.97 -4.42
N ALA A 87 -9.59 -0.90 -3.65
CA ALA A 87 -10.53 -0.37 -2.67
C ALA A 87 -11.57 0.56 -3.31
N ALA A 88 -11.27 1.14 -4.48
CA ALA A 88 -12.27 1.85 -5.25
C ALA A 88 -13.39 0.88 -5.66
N PRO A 89 -14.67 1.23 -5.46
CA PRO A 89 -15.75 0.47 -6.05
C PRO A 89 -15.52 0.41 -7.55
N GLN A 90 -15.18 -0.77 -8.06
CA GLN A 90 -15.32 -1.03 -9.48
C GLN A 90 -16.82 -0.89 -9.72
N GLU A 91 -17.24 0.25 -10.26
CA GLU A 91 -18.51 0.37 -10.97
C GLU A 91 -18.40 -0.60 -12.14
N TYR A 92 -18.66 -1.88 -11.85
CA TYR A 92 -19.06 -2.87 -12.84
C TYR A 92 -20.31 -2.26 -13.45
N LEU A 93 -20.12 -1.59 -14.60
CA LEU A 93 -21.20 -1.22 -15.49
C LEU A 93 -21.99 -2.49 -15.74
N ALA A 94 -23.11 -2.62 -15.03
CA ALA A 94 -24.20 -3.48 -15.42
C ALA A 94 -24.66 -2.96 -16.78
N VAL A 95 -24.04 -3.46 -17.85
CA VAL A 95 -24.61 -3.40 -19.20
C VAL A 95 -25.89 -4.21 -19.11
N GLY A 96 -26.97 -3.51 -18.80
CA GLY A 96 -28.31 -4.02 -18.92
C GLY A 96 -28.53 -4.41 -20.37
N HIS A 97 -28.51 -5.71 -20.65
CA HIS A 97 -29.10 -6.24 -21.87
C HIS A 97 -30.64 -6.20 -21.73
N TYR A 98 -31.20 -5.00 -21.87
CA TYR A 98 -32.60 -4.83 -22.19
C TYR A 98 -32.75 -4.86 -23.72
N GLY A 99 -33.57 -5.77 -24.23
CA GLY A 99 -34.12 -5.68 -25.58
C GLY A 99 -33.84 -6.87 -26.50
N ALA A 100 -34.52 -8.00 -26.25
CA ALA A 100 -34.97 -8.88 -27.32
C ALA A 100 -36.27 -9.55 -26.90
N GLN A 101 -37.35 -8.76 -26.90
CA GLN A 101 -38.69 -9.30 -27.00
C GLN A 101 -38.95 -9.57 -28.49
N GLU A 102 -38.91 -10.84 -28.89
CA GLU A 102 -39.63 -11.31 -30.08
C GLU A 102 -40.11 -12.76 -29.86
N VAL A 103 -41.42 -12.82 -29.59
CA VAL A 103 -42.40 -13.88 -29.85
C VAL A 103 -41.96 -15.07 -30.73
N GLY A 104 -42.19 -16.28 -30.21
CA GLY A 104 -42.21 -17.53 -30.98
C GLY A 104 -43.02 -18.62 -30.27
N HIS A 105 -44.23 -18.87 -30.76
CA HIS A 105 -45.14 -19.94 -30.33
C HIS A 105 -44.50 -21.35 -30.48
N GLN A 106 -44.68 -22.24 -29.51
CA GLN A 106 -45.55 -23.43 -29.65
C GLN A 106 -45.54 -24.32 -28.40
N ALA A 107 -46.75 -24.73 -28.03
CA ALA A 107 -47.05 -25.73 -27.02
C ALA A 107 -46.74 -27.14 -27.52
N TRP A 108 -46.16 -27.99 -26.68
CA TRP A 108 -46.26 -29.44 -26.82
C TRP A 108 -46.61 -30.06 -25.47
N GLN A 109 -47.78 -30.70 -25.45
CA GLN A 109 -48.33 -31.42 -24.33
C GLN A 109 -47.67 -32.78 -24.13
N ARG A 110 -47.75 -33.24 -22.88
CA ARG A 110 -47.57 -34.63 -22.42
C ARG A 110 -48.13 -35.67 -23.40
N GLY A 111 -47.34 -36.71 -23.63
CA GLY A 111 -47.82 -38.09 -23.77
C GLY A 111 -47.49 -38.84 -22.49
#